data_AF-A0A925D2L1-F1
#
_entry.id   AF-A0A925D2L1-F1
#
_cell.length_a   1.000
_cell.length_b   1.000
_cell.length_c   1.000
_cell.angle_alpha   90.00
_cell.angle_beta   90.00
_cell.angle_gamma   90.00
#
_symmetry.space_group_name_H-M   'P 1'
#
loop_
_entity.id
_entity.type
_entity.pdbx_description
1 polymer ?
#
loop_
_entity_poly.entity_id
_entity_poly.type
_entity_poly.pdbx_seq_one_letter_code
_entity_poly.pdbx_strand_id
1 'polypeptide(L)' 'MAKKLCWALFPLALSIPLACAQQKQVREPDVVFLPTPEGVAEQMLKLADVHEGDVLYDLGSGDGRIV' A
#
# COMPACT_ATOMS: atom_id res chain seq x y z
N MET A 1 -62.89 -1.91 15.22
CA MET A 1 -62.13 -1.34 16.36
C MET A 1 -60.78 -2.05 16.45
N ALA A 2 -59.69 -1.28 16.46
CA ALA A 2 -58.31 -1.66 16.81
C ALA A 2 -57.65 -2.88 16.12
N LYS A 3 -57.06 -2.69 14.92
CA LYS A 3 -56.05 -3.61 14.33
C LYS A 3 -54.90 -2.91 13.58
N LYS A 4 -54.57 -1.65 13.92
CA LYS A 4 -53.48 -0.90 13.24
C LYS A 4 -52.36 -0.43 14.17
N LEU A 5 -52.15 -1.09 15.32
CA LEU A 5 -51.18 -0.64 16.33
C LEU A 5 -49.90 -1.48 16.43
N CYS A 6 -49.67 -2.46 15.54
CA CYS A 6 -48.50 -3.36 15.65
C CYS A 6 -47.35 -3.13 14.66
N TRP A 7 -47.34 -2.07 13.86
CA TRP A 7 -46.31 -1.90 12.80
C TRP A 7 -45.42 -0.66 12.95
N ALA A 8 -45.41 -0.03 14.12
CA ALA A 8 -44.57 1.16 14.39
C ALA A 8 -43.40 0.88 15.34
N LEU A 9 -42.93 -0.37 15.42
CA LEU A 9 -41.66 -0.75 16.04
C LEU A 9 -40.73 -1.31 14.96
N PHE A 10 -40.41 -0.47 13.98
CA PHE A 10 -39.26 -0.73 13.09
C PHE A 10 -38.04 -0.12 13.78
N PRO A 11 -37.00 -0.90 14.10
CA PRO A 11 -36.02 -0.54 15.12
C PRO A 11 -35.17 0.65 14.67
N LEU A 12 -35.19 1.72 15.47
CA LEU A 12 -34.31 2.89 15.38
C LEU A 12 -32.89 2.56 15.87
N ALA A 13 -32.32 1.45 15.42
CA ALA A 13 -31.08 0.94 15.98
C ALA A 13 -30.18 0.27 14.94
N LEU A 14 -29.86 0.97 13.85
CA LEU A 14 -28.69 0.61 13.04
C LEU A 14 -28.20 1.76 12.15
N SER A 15 -27.61 2.78 12.74
CA SER A 15 -26.83 3.78 11.97
C SER A 15 -25.70 4.36 12.83
N ILE A 16 -24.89 3.49 13.44
CA ILE A 16 -23.52 3.90 13.77
C ILE A 16 -22.77 3.80 12.43
N PRO A 17 -22.30 4.90 11.83
CA PRO A 17 -21.46 4.78 10.65
C PRO A 17 -20.22 3.99 11.09
N LEU A 18 -19.92 2.94 10.33
CA LEU A 18 -18.68 2.17 10.38
C LEU A 18 -17.53 3.08 9.90
N ALA A 19 -17.27 4.13 10.67
CA ALA A 19 -16.23 5.11 10.43
C ALA A 19 -15.24 5.08 11.60
N CYS A 20 -14.87 3.88 12.04
CA CYS A 20 -13.50 3.68 12.50
C CYS A 20 -12.63 3.78 11.24
N ALA A 21 -12.42 5.01 10.79
CA ALA A 21 -11.44 5.32 9.78
C ALA A 21 -10.11 4.72 10.25
N GLN A 22 -9.50 3.88 9.43
CA GLN A 22 -8.11 3.48 9.61
C GLN A 22 -7.28 4.76 9.52
N GLN A 23 -6.98 5.36 10.66
CA GLN A 23 -6.16 6.55 10.75
C GLN A 23 -4.74 6.11 10.40
N LYS A 24 -4.38 6.21 9.12
CA LYS A 24 -3.04 5.89 8.63
C LYS A 24 -2.08 6.84 9.34
N GLN A 25 -1.37 6.34 10.36
CA GLN A 25 -0.32 7.10 11.01
C GLN A 25 0.69 7.49 9.94
N VAL A 26 0.89 8.80 9.78
CA VAL A 26 1.96 9.34 8.93
C VAL A 26 3.24 9.09 9.69
N ARG A 27 4.01 8.09 9.25
CA ARG A 27 5.37 7.83 9.73
C ARG A 27 6.37 8.44 8.76
N GLU A 28 7.48 8.91 9.30
CA GLU A 28 8.62 9.28 8.47
C GLU A 28 9.16 8.03 7.75
N PRO A 29 9.72 8.17 6.53
CA PRO A 29 10.37 7.05 5.86
C PRO A 29 11.53 6.51 6.67
N ASP A 30 11.57 5.18 6.84
CA ASP A 30 12.65 4.51 7.58
C ASP A 30 14.00 4.56 6.82
N VAL A 31 13.97 4.85 5.51
CA VAL A 31 15.14 4.78 4.61
C VAL A 31 15.30 6.08 3.84
N VAL A 32 16.53 6.60 3.81
CA VAL A 32 16.94 7.78 3.03
C VAL A 32 17.48 7.39 1.66
N PHE A 33 17.52 8.34 0.72
CA PHE A 33 18.18 8.13 -0.57
C PHE A 33 19.70 8.16 -0.40
N LEU A 34 20.34 7.02 -0.68
CA LEU A 34 21.80 6.89 -0.80
C LEU A 34 22.11 6.01 -2.02
N PRO A 35 22.68 6.56 -3.10
CA PRO A 35 22.82 5.82 -4.35
C PRO A 35 23.88 4.73 -4.26
N THR A 36 23.61 3.59 -4.90
CA THR A 36 24.59 2.52 -5.12
C THR A 36 25.67 3.01 -6.09
N PRO A 37 26.98 2.92 -5.76
CA PRO A 37 28.05 3.26 -6.71
C PRO A 37 27.90 2.49 -8.03
N GLU A 38 28.17 3.15 -9.16
CA GLU A 38 27.91 2.60 -10.51
C GLU A 38 28.59 1.24 -10.73
N GLY A 39 29.87 1.11 -10.37
CA GLY A 39 30.58 -0.16 -10.46
C GLY A 39 30.00 -1.27 -9.60
N VAL A 40 29.31 -0.96 -8.49
CA VAL A 40 28.61 -1.97 -7.67
C VAL A 40 27.29 -2.37 -8.33
N ALA A 41 26.53 -1.41 -8.87
CA ALA A 41 25.31 -1.68 -9.60
C ALA A 41 25.55 -2.61 -10.81
N GLU A 42 26.62 -2.36 -11.58
CA GLU A 42 27.01 -3.26 -12.68
C GLU A 42 27.32 -4.68 -12.20
N GLN A 43 28.03 -4.83 -11.08
CA GLN A 43 28.37 -6.14 -10.54
C GLN A 43 27.13 -6.85 -9.98
N MET A 44 26.17 -6.11 -9.42
CA MET A 44 24.87 -6.66 -9.00
C MET A 44 24.13 -7.27 -10.19
N LEU A 45 24.06 -6.55 -11.32
CA LEU A 45 23.42 -7.05 -12.54
C LEU A 45 24.15 -8.25 -13.14
N LYS A 46 25.49 -8.25 -13.14
CA LYS A 46 26.31 -9.39 -13.59
C LYS A 46 26.13 -10.61 -12.69
N LEU A 47 26.08 -10.42 -11.37
CA LEU A 47 25.88 -11.49 -10.39
C LEU A 47 24.49 -12.11 -10.50
N ALA A 48 23.48 -11.28 -10.81
CA ALA A 48 22.10 -11.72 -11.01
C ALA A 48 21.86 -12.37 -12.39
N ASP A 49 22.85 -12.31 -13.29
CA ASP A 49 22.79 -12.89 -14.64
C ASP A 49 21.52 -12.46 -15.40
N VAL A 50 21.26 -11.14 -15.40
CA VAL A 50 20.06 -10.55 -16.02
C VAL A 50 20.19 -10.57 -17.54
N HIS A 51 19.14 -11.04 -18.21
CA HIS A 51 19.06 -11.17 -19.66
C HIS A 51 17.92 -10.34 -20.27
N GLU A 52 17.97 -10.17 -21.60
CA GLU A 52 16.85 -9.62 -22.35
C GLU A 52 15.58 -10.47 -22.14
N GLY A 53 14.48 -9.80 -21.77
CA GLY A 53 13.20 -10.45 -21.49
C GLY A 53 12.93 -10.70 -20.01
N ASP A 54 13.94 -10.54 -19.14
CA ASP A 54 13.73 -10.57 -17.70
C ASP A 54 12.93 -9.35 -17.23
N VAL A 55 12.16 -9.53 -16.16
CA VAL A 55 11.43 -8.46 -15.50
C VAL A 55 12.15 -8.13 -14.20
N LEU A 56 12.88 -7.02 -14.20
CA LEU A 56 13.63 -6.53 -13.05
C LEU A 56 12.80 -5.51 -12.26
N TYR A 57 12.75 -5.69 -10.95
CA TYR A 57 12.14 -4.73 -10.02
C TYR A 57 13.21 -4.21 -9.06
N ASP A 58 13.45 -2.90 -9.11
CA ASP A 58 14.30 -2.21 -8.14
C ASP A 58 13.42 -1.62 -7.03
N LEU A 59 13.52 -2.19 -5.83
CA LEU A 59 12.68 -1.84 -4.68
C LEU A 59 13.15 -0.54 -4.03
N GLY A 60 12.76 0.58 -4.63
CA GLY A 60 13.15 1.92 -4.20
C GLY A 60 14.21 2.49 -5.13
N SER A 61 13.89 2.62 -6.42
CA SER A 61 14.86 2.83 -7.48
C SER A 61 15.65 4.14 -7.44
N GLY A 62 15.27 5.07 -6.56
CA GLY A 62 15.99 6.34 -6.40
C GLY A 62 16.06 7.11 -7.72
N ASP A 63 17.26 7.21 -8.30
CA ASP A 63 17.52 7.87 -9.59
C ASP A 63 17.45 6.95 -10.82
N GLY A 64 17.11 5.67 -10.63
CA GLY A 64 16.81 4.73 -11.71
C GLY A 64 18.02 4.01 -12.32
N ARG A 65 19.19 4.04 -11.68
CA ARG A 65 20.43 3.45 -12.25
C ARG A 65 20.43 1.92 -12.43
N ILE A 66 19.47 1.19 -11.83
CA ILE A 66 19.36 -0.28 -11.91
C ILE A 66 18.13 -0.71 -12.74
N VAL A 67 17.32 0.22 -13.26
CA VAL A 67 16.03 -0.05 -13.90
C VAL A 67 16.14 -0.22 -15.41
#